data_AF-A0A096B7G5-F1
#
_entry.id   AF-A0A096B7G5-F1
#
_cell.length_a   1.000
_cell.length_b   1.000
_cell.length_c   1.000
_cell.angle_alpha   90.00
_cell.angle_beta   90.00
_cell.angle_gamma   90.00
#
_symmetry.space_group_name_H-M   'P 1'
#
loop_
_entity.id
_entity.type
_entity.pdbx_description
1 polymer ?
#
loop_
_entity_poly.entity_id
_entity_poly.type
_entity_poly.pdbx_seq_one_letter_code
_entity_poly.pdbx_strand_id
1 'polypeptide(L)' 'MAVVIRFLFLFLIAFWVLRFFSRSVDIYWQSTIGAFFKWLGINGDLMMKIIIALTIFVSLLFALYRWY' A
#
# COMPACT_ATOMS: atom_id res chain seq x y z
N MET A 1 5.61 -9.63 -31.15
CA MET A 1 5.80 -9.77 -29.69
C MET A 1 6.57 -8.58 -29.10
N ALA A 2 7.87 -8.41 -29.38
CA ALA A 2 8.68 -7.34 -28.79
C ALA A 2 8.17 -5.90 -29.02
N VAL A 3 7.63 -5.62 -30.22
CA VAL A 3 7.07 -4.30 -30.57
C VAL A 3 5.84 -3.98 -29.74
N VAL A 4 4.92 -4.94 -29.58
CA VAL A 4 3.68 -4.78 -28.78
C VAL A 4 4.00 -4.51 -27.32
N ILE A 5 4.98 -5.24 -26.75
CA ILE A 5 5.43 -5.05 -25.38
C ILE A 5 5.99 -3.64 -25.18
N ARG A 6 6.81 -3.14 -26.12
CA ARG A 6 7.35 -1.77 -26.06
C ARG A 6 6.25 -0.71 -26.05
N PHE A 7 5.23 -0.86 -26.90
CA PHE A 7 4.09 0.07 -26.91
C PHE A 7 3.28 0.01 -25.62
N LEU A 8 3.09 -1.17 -25.03
CA LEU A 8 2.45 -1.33 -23.72
C LEU A 8 3.23 -0.61 -22.61
N PHE A 9 4.55 -0.73 -22.59
CA PHE A 9 5.40 0.00 -21.64
C PHE A 9 5.33 1.51 -21.83
N LEU A 10 5.42 1.98 -23.08
CA LEU A 10 5.29 3.41 -23.38
C LEU A 10 3.92 3.95 -22.97
N PHE A 11 2.85 3.20 -23.22
CA PHE A 11 1.50 3.55 -22.78
C PHE A 11 1.39 3.61 -21.26
N LEU A 12 1.93 2.61 -20.54
CA LEU A 12 1.94 2.59 -19.08
C LEU A 12 2.68 3.79 -18.50
N ILE A 13 3.86 4.13 -19.06
CA ILE A 13 4.66 5.29 -18.64
C ILE A 13 3.90 6.59 -18.93
N ALA A 14 3.36 6.75 -20.13
CA ALA A 14 2.61 7.94 -20.52
C ALA A 14 1.36 8.11 -19.63
N PHE A 15 0.63 7.03 -19.36
CA PHE A 15 -0.52 7.03 -18.45
C PHE A 15 -0.11 7.43 -17.03
N TRP A 16 1.01 6.91 -16.53
CA TRP A 16 1.55 7.27 -15.22
C TRP A 16 1.94 8.73 -15.11
N VAL A 17 2.58 9.29 -16.14
CA VAL A 17 2.99 10.69 -16.17
C VAL A 17 1.78 11.61 -16.32
N LEU A 18 0.85 11.29 -17.23
CA LEU A 18 -0.37 12.06 -17.49
C LEU A 18 -1.26 12.20 -16.25
N ARG A 19 -1.20 11.23 -15.34
CA ARG A 19 -1.87 11.28 -14.03
C ARG A 19 -1.56 12.58 -13.28
N PHE A 20 -0.31 13.06 -13.30
CA PHE A 20 0.08 14.28 -12.57
C PHE A 20 -0.44 15.56 -13.24
N PHE A 21 -0.71 15.51 -14.55
CA PHE A 21 -1.10 16.67 -15.34
C PHE A 21 -2.61 16.74 -15.61
N SER A 22 -3.37 15.66 -15.40
CA SER A 22 -4.80 15.59 -15.67
C SER A 22 -5.58 15.00 -14.52
N ARG A 23 -6.53 15.80 -13.98
CA ARG A 23 -7.42 15.39 -12.89
C ARG A 23 -8.29 14.19 -13.25
N SER A 24 -8.77 14.10 -14.50
CA SER A 24 -9.59 12.97 -14.94
C SER A 24 -8.79 11.66 -14.91
N VAL A 25 -7.54 11.68 -15.37
CA VAL A 25 -6.65 10.51 -15.36
C VAL A 25 -6.29 10.11 -13.93
N ASP A 26 -6.07 11.08 -13.04
CA ASP A 26 -5.87 10.81 -11.62
C ASP A 26 -7.08 10.14 -10.97
N ILE A 27 -8.31 10.57 -11.28
CA ILE A 27 -9.53 9.91 -10.79
C ILE A 27 -9.61 8.45 -11.26
N TYR A 28 -9.33 8.16 -12.54
CA TYR A 28 -9.30 6.78 -13.06
C TYR A 28 -8.21 5.93 -12.41
N TRP A 29 -7.05 6.52 -12.10
CA TRP A 29 -5.99 5.81 -11.38
C TRP A 29 -6.40 5.54 -9.93
N GLN A 30 -6.98 6.53 -9.24
CA GLN A 30 -7.42 6.41 -7.84
C GLN A 30 -8.52 5.35 -7.68
N SER A 31 -9.41 5.18 -8.66
CA SER A 31 -10.46 4.16 -8.63
C SER A 31 -9.99 2.74 -8.94
N THR A 32 -8.77 2.57 -9.44
CA THR A 32 -8.21 1.26 -9.82
C THR A 32 -7.01 0.90 -8.94
N ILE A 33 -5.80 1.15 -9.44
CA ILE A 33 -4.54 0.81 -8.78
C ILE A 33 -4.36 1.60 -7.49
N GLY A 34 -4.79 2.87 -7.48
CA GLY A 34 -4.73 3.73 -6.29
C GLY A 34 -5.59 3.22 -5.15
N ALA A 35 -6.76 2.65 -5.43
CA ALA A 35 -7.63 2.06 -4.41
C ALA A 35 -6.95 0.85 -3.74
N PHE A 36 -6.25 0.03 -4.53
CA PHE A 36 -5.47 -1.09 -4.01
C PHE A 36 -4.31 -0.63 -3.11
N PHE A 37 -3.53 0.37 -3.53
CA PHE A 37 -2.46 0.93 -2.68
C PHE A 37 -3.01 1.60 -1.42
N LYS A 38 -4.15 2.29 -1.52
CA LYS A 38 -4.83 2.88 -0.35
C LYS A 38 -5.28 1.80 0.62
N TRP A 39 -5.85 0.70 0.11
CA TRP A 39 -6.23 -0.46 0.92
C TRP A 39 -5.00 -1.09 1.58
N LEU A 40 -3.91 -1.32 0.85
CA LEU A 40 -2.66 -1.82 1.41
C LEU A 40 -2.10 -0.90 2.50
N GLY A 41 -2.15 0.41 2.32
CA GLY A 41 -1.70 1.38 3.32
C GLY A 41 -2.54 1.33 4.60
N ILE A 42 -3.87 1.29 4.48
CA ILE A 42 -4.78 1.23 5.64
C ILE A 42 -4.62 -0.09 6.40
N ASN A 43 -4.60 -1.22 5.69
CA ASN A 43 -4.48 -2.53 6.33
C ASN A 43 -3.06 -2.77 6.86
N GLY A 44 -2.04 -2.25 6.19
CA GLY A 44 -0.66 -2.27 6.66
C GLY A 44 -0.47 -1.49 7.96
N ASP A 45 -1.04 -0.28 8.04
CA ASP A 45 -1.04 0.53 9.27
C ASP A 45 -1.80 -0.17 10.41
N LEU A 46 -2.95 -0.78 10.11
CA LEU A 46 -3.71 -1.56 11.08
C LEU A 46 -2.92 -2.77 11.58
N MET A 47 -2.27 -3.54 10.69
CA MET A 47 -1.40 -4.65 11.05
C MET A 47 -0.25 -4.20 11.95
N MET A 48 0.41 -3.08 11.62
CA MET A 48 1.52 -2.55 12.41
C MET A 48 1.07 -2.20 13.84
N LYS A 49 -0.10 -1.55 13.97
CA LYS A 49 -0.69 -1.22 15.26
C LYS A 49 -1.01 -2.46 16.09
N ILE A 50 -1.57 -3.51 15.47
CA ILE A 50 -1.85 -4.78 16.13
C ILE A 50 -0.57 -5.45 16.63
N ILE A 51 0.48 -5.48 15.80
CA ILE A 51 1.79 -6.07 16.17
C ILE A 51 2.40 -5.33 17.37
N ILE A 52 2.36 -3.99 17.37
CA ILE A 52 2.87 -3.18 18.49
C ILE A 52 2.09 -3.50 19.77
N ALA A 53 0.74 -3.53 19.69
CA ALA A 53 -0.10 -3.83 20.84
C ALA A 53 0.17 -5.23 21.41
N LEU A 54 0.30 -6.25 20.55
CA LEU A 54 0.66 -7.61 20.96
C LEU A 54 2.03 -7.68 21.61
N THR A 55 3.01 -6.95 21.06
CA THR A 55 4.38 -6.91 21.61
C THR A 55 4.40 -6.34 23.03
N ILE A 56 3.66 -5.25 23.26
CA ILE A 56 3.52 -4.64 24.59
C ILE A 56 2.83 -5.62 25.55
N PHE A 57 1.74 -6.24 25.13
CA PHE A 57 0.99 -7.19 25.95
C PHE A 57 1.83 -8.39 26.38
N VAL A 58 2.58 -9.01 25.46
CA VAL A 58 3.48 -10.13 25.76
C VAL A 58 4.59 -9.69 26.72
N SER A 59 5.17 -8.50 26.50
CA SER A 59 6.22 -7.96 27.38
C SER A 59 5.73 -7.75 28.80
N LEU A 60 4.51 -7.22 28.98
CA LEU A 60 3.87 -7.03 30.28
C LEU A 60 3.57 -8.37 30.96
N LEU A 61 3.01 -9.34 30.23
CA LEU A 61 2.78 -10.68 30.76
C LEU A 61 4.07 -11.34 31.23
N PHE A 62 5.15 -11.21 30.45
CA PHE A 62 6.45 -11.76 30.82
C PHE A 62 7.03 -11.09 32.08
N ALA A 63 6.90 -9.76 32.20
CA ALA A 63 7.32 -9.03 33.38
C ALA A 63 6.53 -9.45 34.63
N LEU A 64 5.21 -9.62 34.51
CA LEU A 64 4.34 -10.11 35.59
C LEU A 64 4.67 -11.55 35.98
N TYR A 65 4.91 -12.42 35.00
CA TYR A 65 5.31 -13.80 35.25
C TYR A 65 6.63 -13.89 36.00
N ARG A 66 7.61 -13.04 35.68
CA ARG A 66 8.90 -13.00 36.37
C ARG A 66 8.81 -12.42 37.79
N TRP A 67 7.77 -11.64 38.07
CA TRP A 67 7.56 -11.02 39.38
C TRP A 67 6.89 -11.97 40.38
N TYR A 68 6.11 -12.93 39.89
CA TYR A 68 5.54 -14.03 40.68
C TYR A 68 6.52 -15.20 40.83
#